data_AF-A0A3D1AL23-F1
#
_entry.id   AF-A0A3D1AL23-F1
#
_cell.length_a   1.000
_cell.length_b   1.000
_cell.length_c   1.000
_cell.angle_alpha   90.00
_cell.angle_beta   90.00
_cell.angle_gamma   90.00
#
_symmetry.space_group_name_H-M   'P 1'
#
loop_
_entity.id
_entity.type
_entity.pdbx_description
1 polymer ?
#
loop_
_entity_poly.entity_id
_entity_poly.type
_entity_poly.pdbx_seq_one_letter_code
_entity_poly.pdbx_strand_id
1 'polypeptide(L)'
;MRHQHAEPTPQQGQEKRPRNAERGMATRCAFWSGNLKDRDVCAIFAHPEKHIKMAKALLAAMPVSAILQGMGEKGFVAKWPNIRTLIFDAREREDARRLRLLDAAWSVLVVGDSQYPVTDKTAGLSKCRKNLLKVIAESPGVSIYQLAKQTQRQYSRVHKDIALLVKEGILEVVKNKSEGRQISNVSAVESTNTKLAKAIAQKKEAALMISGAIRSY
;
A
#
# COMPACT_ATOMS: atom_id res chain seq x y z
N MET A 1 -53.97 -13.15 35.98
CA MET A 1 -52.53 -13.45 36.09
C MET A 1 -51.85 -12.96 34.81
N ARG A 2 -51.75 -11.64 34.61
CA ARG A 2 -50.53 -10.81 34.66
C ARG A 2 -49.34 -11.37 33.88
N HIS A 3 -49.12 -10.74 32.73
CA HIS A 3 -48.10 -10.97 31.73
C HIS A 3 -46.68 -10.73 32.25
N GLN A 4 -45.75 -11.56 31.77
CA GLN A 4 -44.31 -11.44 31.96
C GLN A 4 -43.81 -10.18 31.23
N HIS A 5 -43.15 -9.29 31.96
CA HIS A 5 -42.37 -8.20 31.38
C HIS A 5 -40.94 -8.71 31.16
N ALA A 6 -40.54 -8.78 29.89
CA ALA A 6 -39.16 -8.98 29.49
C ALA A 6 -38.37 -7.68 29.71
N GLU A 7 -37.23 -7.78 30.39
CA GLU A 7 -36.27 -6.68 30.53
C GLU A 7 -35.51 -6.45 29.20
N PRO A 8 -35.34 -5.19 28.75
CA PRO A 8 -34.51 -4.90 27.59
C PRO A 8 -33.04 -4.77 27.99
N THR A 9 -32.20 -5.59 27.37
CA THR A 9 -30.73 -5.53 27.39
C THR A 9 -30.24 -4.13 26.97
N PRO A 10 -29.32 -3.48 27.71
CA PRO A 10 -28.78 -2.20 27.31
C PRO A 10 -27.81 -2.39 26.13
N GLN A 11 -28.20 -1.83 24.97
CA GLN A 11 -27.29 -1.64 23.84
C GLN A 11 -26.15 -0.71 24.29
N GLN A 12 -24.93 -1.26 24.38
CA GLN A 12 -23.71 -0.48 24.47
C GLN A 12 -23.61 0.42 23.24
N GLY A 13 -24.00 1.67 23.39
CA GLY A 13 -23.73 2.73 22.44
C GLY A 13 -22.22 2.83 22.28
N GLN A 14 -21.71 2.44 21.11
CA GLN A 14 -20.36 2.82 20.69
C GLN A 14 -20.31 4.34 20.64
N GLU A 15 -19.76 4.92 21.71
CA GLU A 15 -19.47 6.33 21.83
C GLU A 15 -18.50 6.69 20.70
N LYS A 16 -19.04 7.26 19.62
CA LYS A 16 -18.25 7.86 18.53
C LYS A 16 -17.45 9.00 19.16
N ARG A 17 -16.22 8.73 19.58
CA ARG A 17 -15.26 9.77 19.95
C ARG A 17 -15.29 10.85 18.86
N PRO A 18 -15.48 12.12 19.23
CA PRO A 18 -15.56 13.18 18.24
C PRO A 18 -14.22 13.26 17.50
N ARG A 19 -14.23 12.98 16.19
CA ARG A 19 -13.09 13.06 15.25
C ARG A 19 -12.30 14.39 15.31
N ASN A 20 -12.81 15.39 16.02
CA ASN A 20 -12.17 16.70 16.21
C ASN A 20 -11.22 16.74 17.42
N ALA A 21 -11.43 15.90 18.45
CA ALA A 21 -10.57 15.88 19.64
C ALA A 21 -9.18 15.28 19.34
N GLU A 22 -9.12 14.25 18.50
CA GLU A 22 -7.87 13.63 18.05
C GLU A 22 -7.04 14.57 17.17
N ARG A 23 -7.69 15.46 16.40
CA ARG A 23 -7.03 16.47 15.56
C ARG A 23 -6.27 17.50 16.39
N GLY A 24 -6.92 18.05 17.41
CA GLY A 24 -6.31 19.05 18.30
C GLY A 24 -5.13 18.50 19.10
N MET A 25 -5.12 17.21 19.42
CA MET A 25 -3.98 16.56 20.08
C MET A 25 -2.81 16.35 19.12
N ALA A 26 -3.06 15.90 17.89
CA ALA A 26 -1.98 15.65 16.92
C ALA A 26 -1.22 16.92 16.51
N THR A 27 -1.90 18.06 16.40
CA THR A 27 -1.27 19.36 16.11
C THR A 27 -0.53 19.94 17.32
N ARG A 28 -1.05 19.75 18.53
CA ARG A 28 -0.37 20.13 19.78
C ARG A 28 0.91 19.33 20.04
N CYS A 29 0.95 18.05 19.68
CA CYS A 29 2.14 17.22 19.86
C CYS A 29 3.30 17.59 18.90
N ALA A 30 3.01 18.21 17.75
CA ALA A 30 4.02 18.60 16.78
C ALA A 30 4.61 20.00 17.04
N PHE A 31 3.89 20.88 17.75
CA PHE A 31 4.32 22.24 18.06
C PHE A 31 4.02 22.64 19.50
N TRP A 32 5.07 22.97 20.26
CA TRP A 32 5.01 23.46 21.63
C TRP A 32 4.16 24.74 21.81
N SER A 33 3.88 25.49 20.73
CA SER A 33 3.14 26.75 20.78
C SER A 33 1.61 26.62 20.67
N GLY A 34 1.06 25.41 20.47
CA GLY A 34 -0.38 25.14 20.58
C GLY A 34 -1.32 25.85 19.59
N ASN A 35 -0.81 26.68 18.68
CA ASN A 35 -1.61 27.60 17.85
C ASN A 35 -1.73 27.20 16.37
N LEU A 36 -1.18 26.05 15.96
CA LEU A 36 -1.25 25.62 14.57
C LEU A 36 -2.65 25.10 14.24
N LYS A 37 -3.41 25.83 13.41
CA LYS A 37 -4.76 25.43 13.01
C LYS A 37 -4.69 24.37 11.92
N ASP A 38 -5.75 23.57 11.77
CA ASP A 38 -5.89 22.56 10.70
C ASP A 38 -5.58 23.15 9.31
N ARG A 39 -5.98 24.40 9.06
CA ARG A 39 -5.72 25.10 7.79
C ARG A 39 -4.23 25.32 7.52
N ASP A 40 -3.46 25.63 8.56
CA ASP A 40 -2.03 25.89 8.45
C ASP A 40 -1.28 24.58 8.16
N VAL A 41 -1.69 23.48 8.80
CA VAL A 41 -1.20 22.13 8.51
C VAL A 41 -1.46 21.75 7.06
N CYS A 42 -2.69 21.96 6.57
CA CYS A 42 -3.04 21.71 5.18
C CYS A 42 -2.22 22.58 4.22
N ALA A 43 -1.95 23.85 4.56
CA ALA A 43 -1.13 24.74 3.74
C ALA A 43 0.34 24.27 3.67
N ILE A 44 0.91 23.85 4.79
CA ILE A 44 2.26 23.28 4.85
C ILE A 44 2.35 22.02 3.99
N PHE A 45 1.34 21.15 4.07
CA PHE A 45 1.25 19.94 3.25
C PHE A 45 0.90 20.18 1.77
N ALA A 46 0.30 21.33 1.45
CA ALA A 46 0.11 21.76 0.08
C ALA A 46 1.45 22.12 -0.58
N HIS A 47 2.36 22.75 0.17
CA HIS A 47 3.67 23.23 -0.30
C HIS A 47 4.80 22.86 0.66
N PRO A 48 5.08 21.57 0.88
CA PRO A 48 6.11 21.12 1.82
C PRO A 48 7.51 21.63 1.45
N GLU A 49 7.77 21.87 0.17
CA GLU A 49 9.00 22.45 -0.36
C GLU A 49 9.27 23.88 0.14
N LYS A 50 8.22 24.65 0.43
CA LYS A 50 8.34 26.02 0.98
C LYS A 50 8.49 26.03 2.50
N HIS A 51 8.19 24.90 3.15
CA HIS A 51 8.08 24.80 4.60
C HIS A 51 8.86 23.59 5.14
N ILE A 52 10.02 23.26 4.55
CA ILE A 52 10.77 22.01 4.81
C ILE A 52 10.92 21.70 6.31
N LYS A 53 11.37 22.67 7.12
CA LYS A 53 11.56 22.47 8.57
C LYS A 53 10.26 22.13 9.31
N MET A 54 9.18 22.84 8.99
CA MET A 54 7.86 22.61 9.60
C MET A 54 7.25 21.30 9.11
N ALA A 55 7.40 20.99 7.82
CA ALA A 55 6.95 19.74 7.23
C ALA A 55 7.71 18.55 7.83
N LYS A 56 9.02 18.66 8.08
CA LYS A 56 9.80 17.64 8.81
C LYS A 56 9.22 17.40 10.20
N ALA A 57 9.03 18.46 10.98
CA ALA A 57 8.50 18.37 12.34
C ALA A 57 7.10 17.72 12.37
N LEU A 58 6.19 18.14 11.48
CA LEU A 58 4.86 17.56 11.34
C LEU A 58 4.90 16.10 10.93
N LEU A 59 5.66 15.78 9.87
CA LEU A 59 5.75 14.42 9.37
C LEU A 59 6.43 13.49 10.37
N ALA A 60 7.35 13.98 11.21
CA ALA A 60 7.98 13.20 12.26
C ALA A 60 7.05 12.94 13.46
N ALA A 61 6.27 13.94 13.89
CA ALA A 61 5.46 13.86 15.11
C ALA A 61 4.05 13.29 14.90
N MET A 62 3.43 13.51 13.73
CA MET A 62 2.01 13.16 13.53
C MET A 62 1.80 11.67 13.25
N PRO A 63 0.65 11.08 13.64
CA PRO A 63 0.26 9.76 13.17
C PRO A 63 -0.01 9.78 11.66
N VAL A 64 0.19 8.65 10.98
CA VAL A 64 -0.01 8.50 9.52
C VAL A 64 -1.43 8.91 9.11
N SER A 65 -2.44 8.55 9.90
CA SER A 65 -3.84 8.91 9.67
C SER A 65 -4.05 10.42 9.58
N ALA A 66 -3.41 11.20 10.46
CA ALA A 66 -3.51 12.65 10.46
C ALA A 66 -2.76 13.28 9.27
N ILE A 67 -1.65 12.68 8.83
CA ILE A 67 -0.95 13.09 7.61
C ILE A 67 -1.84 12.86 6.39
N LEU A 68 -2.44 11.67 6.27
CA LEU A 68 -3.36 11.33 5.17
C LEU A 68 -4.59 12.24 5.18
N GLN A 69 -5.06 12.66 6.35
CA GLN A 69 -6.16 13.60 6.46
C GLN A 69 -5.78 15.02 6.02
N GLY A 70 -4.57 15.48 6.35
CA GLY A 70 -4.08 16.81 5.98
C GLY A 70 -3.66 16.93 4.51
N MET A 71 -2.95 15.92 3.98
CA MET A 71 -2.52 15.88 2.57
C MET A 71 -3.61 15.37 1.62
N GLY A 72 -4.56 14.59 2.13
CA GLY A 72 -5.40 13.71 1.34
C GLY A 72 -4.62 12.52 0.78
N GLU A 73 -5.25 11.35 0.67
CA GLU A 73 -4.60 10.14 0.12
C GLU A 73 -4.01 10.38 -1.29
N LYS A 74 -4.76 11.05 -2.17
CA LYS A 74 -4.29 11.37 -3.53
C LYS A 74 -3.06 12.28 -3.51
N GLY A 75 -3.06 13.28 -2.63
CA GLY A 75 -1.95 14.21 -2.48
C GLY A 75 -0.72 13.52 -1.89
N PHE A 76 -0.91 12.68 -0.88
CA PHE A 76 0.15 11.85 -0.31
C PHE A 76 0.76 10.92 -1.35
N VAL A 77 -0.06 10.17 -2.09
CA VAL A 77 0.42 9.25 -3.14
C VAL A 77 1.23 9.98 -4.21
N ALA A 78 0.77 11.16 -4.65
CA ALA A 78 1.42 11.91 -5.71
C ALA A 78 2.70 12.63 -5.26
N LYS A 79 2.74 13.18 -4.05
CA LYS A 79 3.84 14.05 -3.59
C LYS A 79 4.89 13.31 -2.77
N TRP A 80 4.55 12.23 -2.07
CA TRP A 80 5.46 11.53 -1.17
C TRP A 80 6.79 11.10 -1.80
N PRO A 81 6.85 10.58 -3.05
CA PRO A 81 8.11 10.22 -3.70
C PRO A 81 9.14 11.36 -3.74
N ASN A 82 8.67 12.60 -3.89
CA ASN A 82 9.50 13.79 -3.90
C ASN A 82 9.78 14.33 -2.50
N ILE A 83 8.78 14.33 -1.63
CA ILE A 83 8.90 14.89 -0.27
C ILE A 83 9.88 14.07 0.58
N ARG A 84 9.86 12.74 0.44
CA ARG A 84 10.66 11.83 1.28
C ARG A 84 12.17 12.09 1.18
N THR A 85 12.66 12.44 -0.02
CA THR A 85 14.08 12.71 -0.28
C THR A 85 14.47 14.14 0.09
N LEU A 86 13.51 15.07 0.07
CA LEU A 86 13.73 16.47 0.44
C LEU A 86 13.81 16.67 1.96
N ILE A 87 13.00 15.93 2.71
CA ILE A 87 12.74 16.21 4.13
C ILE A 87 13.57 15.34 5.08
N PHE A 88 13.80 14.08 4.73
CA PHE A 88 14.40 13.10 5.64
C PHE A 88 15.77 12.66 5.15
N ASP A 89 16.72 12.52 6.07
CA ASP A 89 18.02 11.89 5.80
C ASP A 89 17.98 10.41 6.21
N ALA A 90 18.11 9.51 5.24
CA ALA A 90 18.15 8.07 5.48
C ALA A 90 19.35 7.59 6.33
N ARG A 91 20.37 8.44 6.52
CA ARG A 91 21.53 8.16 7.39
C ARG A 91 21.21 8.40 8.86
N GLU A 92 20.27 9.29 9.16
CA GLU A 92 19.81 9.56 10.53
C GLU A 92 18.84 8.46 10.97
N ARG A 93 19.09 7.86 12.14
CA ARG A 93 18.32 6.69 12.61
C ARG A 93 16.83 6.98 12.78
N GLU A 94 16.48 8.15 13.31
CA GLU A 94 15.09 8.55 13.56
C GLU A 94 14.35 8.81 12.24
N ASP A 95 14.98 9.56 11.35
CA ASP A 95 14.49 9.81 9.99
C ASP A 95 14.31 8.50 9.22
N ALA A 96 15.28 7.59 9.27
CA ALA A 96 15.20 6.28 8.62
C ALA A 96 14.01 5.44 9.14
N ARG A 97 13.77 5.44 10.45
CA ARG A 97 12.61 4.75 11.04
C ARG A 97 11.31 5.36 10.54
N ARG A 98 11.24 6.69 10.49
CA ARG A 98 10.03 7.39 10.09
C ARG A 98 9.75 7.26 8.59
N LEU A 99 10.79 7.35 7.76
CA LEU A 99 10.76 7.08 6.34
C LEU A 99 10.16 5.71 6.06
N ARG A 100 10.65 4.64 6.71
CA ARG A 100 10.12 3.28 6.53
C ARG A 100 8.63 3.18 6.84
N LEU A 101 8.16 3.87 7.88
CA LEU A 101 6.74 3.86 8.25
C LEU A 101 5.86 4.57 7.21
N LEU A 102 6.30 5.73 6.71
CA LEU A 102 5.56 6.50 5.72
C LEU A 102 5.63 5.85 4.33
N ASP A 103 6.77 5.26 3.97
CA ASP A 103 6.93 4.43 2.78
C ASP A 103 5.99 3.23 2.83
N ALA A 104 5.95 2.50 3.95
CA ALA A 104 5.05 1.37 4.10
C ALA A 104 3.58 1.80 3.93
N ALA A 105 3.19 2.93 4.52
CA ALA A 105 1.84 3.48 4.33
C ALA A 105 1.56 3.82 2.86
N TRP A 106 2.51 4.48 2.18
CA TRP A 106 2.39 4.81 0.77
C TRP A 106 2.26 3.55 -0.09
N SER A 107 3.09 2.55 0.15
CA SER A 107 3.15 1.32 -0.64
C SER A 107 1.90 0.45 -0.45
N VAL A 108 1.33 0.42 0.76
CA VAL A 108 0.02 -0.19 1.01
C VAL A 108 -1.10 0.53 0.24
N LEU A 109 -1.07 1.86 0.18
CA LEU A 109 -2.08 2.63 -0.54
C LEU A 109 -2.00 2.43 -2.06
N VAL A 110 -0.79 2.34 -2.62
CA VAL A 110 -0.57 2.25 -4.07
C VAL A 110 -0.63 0.82 -4.59
N VAL A 111 0.03 -0.11 -3.89
CA VAL A 111 0.28 -1.48 -4.35
C VAL A 111 -0.29 -2.54 -3.41
N GLY A 112 -0.74 -2.18 -2.20
CA GLY A 112 -1.22 -3.17 -1.22
C GLY A 112 -0.12 -4.01 -0.58
N ASP A 113 1.15 -3.66 -0.81
CA ASP A 113 2.33 -4.33 -0.25
C ASP A 113 3.17 -3.30 0.50
N SER A 114 3.34 -3.48 1.80
CA SER A 114 4.03 -2.53 2.68
C SER A 114 5.54 -2.44 2.44
N GLN A 115 6.11 -3.38 1.70
CA GLN A 115 7.53 -3.42 1.39
C GLN A 115 7.81 -3.09 -0.08
N TYR A 116 6.78 -2.77 -0.86
CA TYR A 116 6.96 -2.30 -2.22
C TYR A 116 7.75 -0.98 -2.22
N PRO A 117 8.76 -0.80 -3.08
CA PRO A 117 9.56 0.42 -3.07
C PRO A 117 8.77 1.63 -3.59
N VAL A 118 9.01 2.79 -2.99
CA VAL A 118 8.44 4.07 -3.45
C VAL A 118 9.18 4.52 -4.71
N THR A 119 8.48 4.59 -5.85
CA THR A 119 9.07 5.01 -7.12
C THR A 119 8.15 5.98 -7.88
N ASP A 120 8.73 6.92 -8.62
CA ASP A 120 7.95 7.88 -9.41
C ASP A 120 7.12 7.20 -10.50
N LYS A 121 7.63 6.08 -11.05
CA LYS A 121 6.93 5.26 -12.03
C LYS A 121 5.59 4.76 -11.47
N THR A 122 5.59 4.18 -10.28
CA THR A 122 4.37 3.65 -9.66
C THR A 122 3.46 4.77 -9.14
N ALA A 123 4.05 5.88 -8.67
CA ALA A 123 3.30 7.08 -8.29
C ALA A 123 2.54 7.70 -9.48
N GLY A 124 3.13 7.70 -10.67
CA GLY A 124 2.56 8.25 -11.90
C GLY A 124 1.47 7.40 -12.55
N LEU A 125 1.26 6.16 -12.08
CA LEU A 125 0.24 5.28 -12.66
C LEU A 125 -1.18 5.84 -12.49
N SER A 126 -2.01 5.61 -13.51
CA SER A 126 -3.43 5.91 -13.45
C SER A 126 -4.11 5.07 -12.35
N LYS A 127 -5.25 5.55 -11.84
CA LYS A 127 -6.03 4.83 -10.81
C LYS A 127 -6.33 3.38 -11.21
N CYS A 128 -6.70 3.15 -12.46
CA CYS A 128 -7.00 1.81 -12.97
C CYS A 128 -5.76 0.89 -12.95
N ARG A 129 -4.57 1.41 -13.30
CA ARG A 129 -3.33 0.64 -13.29
C ARG A 129 -2.82 0.37 -11.88
N LYS A 130 -2.98 1.34 -10.96
CA LYS A 130 -2.68 1.13 -9.53
C LYS A 130 -3.57 0.03 -8.93
N ASN A 131 -4.88 0.07 -9.21
CA ASN A 131 -5.79 -1.00 -8.78
C ASN A 131 -5.39 -2.37 -9.36
N LEU A 132 -5.01 -2.42 -10.64
CA LEU A 132 -4.55 -3.66 -11.26
C LEU A 132 -3.27 -4.18 -10.61
N LEU A 133 -2.29 -3.30 -10.38
CA LEU A 133 -1.03 -3.62 -9.71
C LEU A 133 -1.28 -4.15 -8.30
N LYS A 134 -2.22 -3.54 -7.56
CA LYS A 134 -2.61 -3.97 -6.22
C LYS A 134 -3.14 -5.41 -6.20
N VAL A 135 -4.07 -5.74 -7.11
CA VAL A 135 -4.59 -7.11 -7.23
C VAL A 135 -3.49 -8.11 -7.57
N ILE A 136 -2.54 -7.73 -8.43
CA ILE A 136 -1.40 -8.61 -8.80
C ILE A 136 -0.44 -8.81 -7.62
N ALA A 137 -0.17 -7.78 -6.83
CA ALA A 137 0.71 -7.87 -5.66
C ALA A 137 0.09 -8.70 -4.53
N GLU A 138 -1.24 -8.66 -4.38
CA GLU A 138 -2.00 -9.50 -3.43
C GLU A 138 -2.11 -10.95 -3.89
N SER A 139 -2.13 -11.21 -5.20
CA SER A 139 -2.23 -12.55 -5.80
C SER A 139 -1.12 -12.81 -6.84
N PRO A 140 0.13 -13.03 -6.41
CA PRO A 140 1.23 -13.28 -7.34
C PRO A 140 1.00 -14.53 -8.20
N GLY A 141 1.30 -14.43 -9.50
CA GLY A 141 1.17 -15.56 -10.43
C GLY A 141 -0.26 -15.76 -10.99
N VAL A 142 -1.16 -14.81 -10.77
CA VAL A 142 -2.51 -14.80 -11.34
C VAL A 142 -2.47 -14.65 -12.86
N SER A 143 -3.38 -15.32 -13.56
CA SER A 143 -3.50 -15.20 -15.02
C SER A 143 -4.20 -13.91 -15.45
N ILE A 144 -3.91 -13.43 -16.66
CA ILE A 144 -4.57 -12.24 -17.24
C ILE A 144 -6.11 -12.39 -17.27
N TYR A 145 -6.59 -13.61 -17.52
CA TYR A 145 -8.01 -13.90 -17.54
C TYR A 145 -8.65 -13.76 -16.15
N GLN A 146 -8.02 -14.32 -15.12
CA GLN A 146 -8.48 -14.16 -13.73
C GLN A 146 -8.44 -12.69 -13.29
N LEU A 147 -7.41 -11.94 -13.69
CA LEU A 147 -7.33 -10.49 -13.42
C LEU A 147 -8.50 -9.72 -14.05
N ALA A 148 -8.85 -10.03 -15.29
CA ALA A 148 -10.00 -9.42 -15.96
C ALA A 148 -11.30 -9.70 -15.21
N LYS A 149 -11.49 -10.94 -14.73
CA LYS A 149 -12.66 -11.34 -13.94
C LYS A 149 -12.71 -10.64 -12.57
N GLN A 150 -11.60 -10.65 -11.83
CA GLN A 150 -11.50 -10.03 -10.49
C GLN A 150 -11.69 -8.53 -10.52
N THR A 151 -11.13 -7.86 -11.53
CA THR A 151 -11.27 -6.39 -11.68
C THR A 151 -12.56 -5.99 -12.38
N GLN A 152 -13.37 -6.96 -12.86
CA GLN A 152 -14.57 -6.75 -13.67
C GLN A 152 -14.32 -5.86 -14.90
N ARG A 153 -13.15 -6.04 -15.55
CA ARG A 153 -12.73 -5.28 -16.72
C ARG A 153 -12.65 -6.17 -17.95
N GLN A 154 -12.86 -5.56 -19.12
CA GLN A 154 -12.69 -6.25 -20.40
C GLN A 154 -11.25 -6.76 -20.55
N TYR A 155 -11.10 -8.03 -20.93
CA TYR A 155 -9.80 -8.71 -21.09
C TYR A 155 -8.83 -7.92 -21.97
N SER A 156 -9.28 -7.40 -23.11
CA SER A 156 -8.45 -6.64 -24.05
C SER A 156 -7.85 -5.37 -23.41
N ARG A 157 -8.58 -4.70 -22.53
CA ARG A 157 -8.09 -3.51 -21.80
C ARG A 157 -7.08 -3.91 -20.73
N VAL A 158 -7.34 -4.98 -19.99
CA VAL A 158 -6.42 -5.50 -18.97
C VAL A 158 -5.12 -5.98 -19.62
N HIS A 159 -5.20 -6.70 -20.74
CA HIS A 159 -4.04 -7.14 -21.49
C HIS A 159 -3.17 -5.96 -21.96
N LYS A 160 -3.79 -4.89 -22.47
CA LYS A 160 -3.07 -3.65 -22.84
C LYS A 160 -2.39 -2.99 -21.65
N ASP A 161 -3.09 -2.87 -20.51
CA ASP A 161 -2.51 -2.30 -19.29
C ASP A 161 -1.32 -3.13 -18.79
N ILE A 162 -1.43 -4.47 -18.81
CA ILE A 162 -0.34 -5.37 -18.41
C ILE A 162 0.85 -5.22 -19.35
N ALA A 163 0.64 -5.19 -20.66
CA ALA A 163 1.72 -4.99 -21.63
C ALA A 163 2.50 -3.69 -21.38
N LEU A 164 1.81 -2.61 -21.02
CA LEU A 164 2.43 -1.34 -20.65
C LEU A 164 3.24 -1.46 -19.36
N LEU A 165 2.66 -2.05 -18.32
CA LEU A 165 3.34 -2.23 -17.04
C LEU A 165 4.56 -3.16 -17.12
N VAL A 166 4.53 -4.15 -18.02
CA VAL A 166 5.70 -5.00 -18.34
C VAL A 166 6.77 -4.19 -19.06
N LYS A 167 6.38 -3.38 -20.05
CA LYS A 167 7.32 -2.48 -20.75
C LYS A 167 7.98 -1.47 -19.80
N GLU A 168 7.27 -1.02 -18.77
CA GLU A 168 7.80 -0.11 -17.75
C GLU A 168 8.68 -0.80 -16.69
N GLY A 169 8.74 -2.15 -16.71
CA GLY A 169 9.52 -2.98 -15.78
C GLY A 169 8.85 -3.19 -14.42
N ILE A 170 7.56 -2.85 -14.29
CA ILE A 170 6.79 -2.94 -13.04
C ILE A 170 6.28 -4.37 -12.83
N LEU A 171 5.89 -5.02 -13.92
CA LEU A 171 5.39 -6.40 -13.94
C LEU A 171 6.29 -7.30 -14.78
N GLU A 172 6.24 -8.59 -14.47
CA GLU A 172 6.80 -9.66 -15.30
C GLU A 172 5.68 -10.62 -15.70
N VAL A 173 5.86 -11.29 -16.84
CA VAL A 173 4.93 -12.33 -17.32
C VAL A 173 5.70 -13.61 -17.54
N VAL A 174 5.29 -14.66 -16.82
CA VAL A 174 5.85 -16.00 -16.95
C VAL A 174 4.84 -16.86 -17.72
N LYS A 175 5.29 -17.45 -18.83
CA LYS A 175 4.47 -18.37 -19.62
C LYS A 175 4.68 -19.78 -19.09
N ASN A 176 3.64 -20.35 -18.49
CA ASN A 176 3.63 -21.74 -18.04
C ASN A 176 2.80 -22.59 -18.99
N LYS A 177 3.27 -23.81 -19.27
CA LYS A 177 2.44 -24.85 -19.89
C LYS A 177 1.73 -25.61 -18.77
N SER A 178 0.41 -25.49 -18.70
CA SER A 178 -0.43 -26.29 -17.80
C SER A 178 -1.41 -27.06 -18.67
N GLU A 179 -1.45 -28.39 -18.52
CA GLU A 179 -2.42 -29.25 -19.22
C GLU A 179 -2.49 -29.02 -20.74
N GLY A 180 -1.33 -28.85 -21.38
CA GLY A 180 -1.22 -28.60 -22.83
C GLY A 180 -1.58 -27.18 -23.29
N ARG A 181 -2.11 -26.32 -22.39
CA ARG A 181 -2.43 -24.91 -22.68
C ARG A 181 -1.34 -23.97 -22.15
N GLN A 182 -0.97 -22.97 -22.95
CA GLN A 182 -0.12 -21.88 -22.47
C GLN A 182 -0.94 -20.90 -21.63
N ILE A 183 -0.55 -20.73 -20.37
CA ILE A 183 -1.12 -19.74 -19.45
C ILE A 183 -0.04 -18.71 -19.15
N SER A 184 -0.37 -17.44 -19.36
CA SER A 184 0.48 -16.30 -18.99
C SER A 184 0.13 -15.86 -17.58
N ASN A 185 1.02 -16.15 -16.64
CA ASN A 185 0.94 -15.73 -15.24
C ASN A 185 1.69 -14.43 -15.05
N VAL A 186 1.14 -13.55 -14.21
CA VAL A 186 1.65 -12.19 -14.02
C VAL A 186 2.05 -11.99 -12.57
N SER A 187 3.16 -11.32 -12.35
CA SER A 187 3.65 -10.98 -11.01
C SER A 187 4.27 -9.59 -10.98
N ALA A 188 4.26 -8.97 -9.80
CA ALA A 188 4.83 -7.65 -9.57
C ALA A 188 6.30 -7.80 -9.18
N VAL A 189 7.21 -7.26 -9.99
CA VAL A 189 8.66 -7.53 -9.93
C VAL A 189 9.23 -7.24 -8.53
N GLU A 190 8.88 -6.08 -7.99
CA GLU A 190 9.46 -5.59 -6.73
C GLU A 190 8.69 -6.01 -5.47
N SER A 191 7.52 -6.64 -5.64
CA SER A 191 6.67 -7.04 -4.51
C SER A 191 7.32 -8.14 -3.68
N THR A 192 7.30 -8.00 -2.36
CA THR A 192 7.78 -9.04 -1.44
C THR A 192 6.92 -10.29 -1.55
N ASN A 193 5.60 -10.15 -1.73
CA ASN A 193 4.70 -11.29 -1.93
C ASN A 193 5.10 -12.13 -3.14
N THR A 194 5.51 -11.48 -4.24
CA THR A 194 6.01 -12.17 -5.43
C THR A 194 7.30 -12.93 -5.14
N LYS A 195 8.26 -12.30 -4.44
CA LYS A 195 9.53 -12.94 -4.05
C LYS A 195 9.29 -14.15 -3.15
N LEU A 196 8.39 -14.03 -2.17
CA LEU A 196 8.01 -15.12 -1.27
C LEU A 196 7.34 -16.28 -2.03
N ALA A 197 6.39 -15.98 -2.92
CA ALA A 197 5.71 -16.99 -3.73
C ALA A 197 6.71 -17.79 -4.58
N LYS A 198 7.67 -17.11 -5.23
CA LYS A 198 8.74 -17.76 -5.99
C LYS A 198 9.63 -18.65 -5.12
N ALA A 199 10.04 -18.17 -3.95
CA ALA A 199 10.88 -18.94 -3.03
C ALA A 199 10.17 -20.22 -2.52
N ILE A 200 8.86 -20.13 -2.26
CA ILE A 200 8.04 -21.29 -1.86
C ILE A 200 7.94 -22.30 -3.00
N ALA A 201 7.70 -21.84 -4.23
CA ALA A 201 7.64 -22.72 -5.40
C ALA A 201 8.96 -23.49 -5.62
N GLN A 202 10.10 -22.79 -5.55
CA GLN A 202 11.43 -23.40 -5.66
C GLN A 202 11.69 -24.46 -4.58
N LYS A 203 11.33 -24.17 -3.32
CA LYS A 203 11.47 -25.14 -2.23
C LYS A 203 10.61 -26.39 -2.46
N LYS A 204 9.40 -26.24 -3.00
CA LYS A 204 8.50 -27.35 -3.30
C LYS A 204 9.03 -28.24 -4.42
N GLU A 205 9.56 -27.65 -5.48
CA GLU A 205 10.19 -28.39 -6.59
C GLU A 205 11.43 -29.17 -6.12
N ALA A 206 12.29 -28.53 -5.31
CA ALA A 206 13.45 -29.20 -4.72
C ALA A 206 13.04 -30.40 -3.83
N ALA A 207 12.00 -30.24 -3.00
CA ALA A 207 11.48 -31.32 -2.15
C ALA A 207 10.91 -32.49 -2.98
N LEU A 208 10.19 -32.20 -4.07
CA LEU A 208 9.65 -33.22 -4.96
C LEU A 208 10.76 -34.01 -5.66
N MET A 209 11.81 -33.34 -6.14
CA MET A 209 12.98 -33.99 -6.74
C MET A 209 13.67 -34.95 -5.76
N ILE A 210 13.86 -34.53 -4.50
CA ILE A 210 14.44 -35.39 -3.46
C ILE A 210 13.54 -36.60 -3.18
N SER A 211 12.22 -36.39 -3.06
CA SER A 211 11.28 -37.49 -2.81
C SER A 211 11.17 -38.50 -3.96
N GLY A 212 11.30 -38.02 -5.21
CA GLY A 212 11.33 -38.88 -6.40
C GLY A 212 12.63 -39.67 -6.50
N ALA A 213 13.76 -39.07 -6.12
CA ALA A 213 15.05 -39.76 -6.06
C ALA A 213 15.04 -40.88 -5.01
N ILE A 214 14.45 -40.65 -3.83
CA ILE A 214 14.36 -41.67 -2.77
C ILE A 214 13.46 -42.85 -3.17
N ARG A 215 12.41 -42.64 -3.97
CA ARG A 215 11.54 -43.73 -4.47
C ARG A 215 12.15 -44.55 -5.62
N SER A 216 13.28 -44.10 -6.15
CA SER A 216 13.96 -44.75 -7.29
C SER A 216 15.14 -45.63 -6.85
N TYR A 217 15.39 -45.74 -5.54
CA TYR A 217 16.32 -46.66 -4.89
C TYR A 217 15.53 -47.67 -4.05
#